data_AF-A0A821KMM0-F1
#
_entry.id   AF-A0A821KMM0-F1
#
_cell.length_a   1.000
_cell.length_b   1.000
_cell.length_c   1.000
_cell.angle_alpha   90.00
_cell.angle_beta   90.00
_cell.angle_gamma   90.00
#
_symmetry.space_group_name_H-M   'P 1'
#
loop_
_entity.id
_entity.type
_entity.pdbx_description
1 polymer ?
#
loop_
_entity_poly.entity_id
_entity_poly.type
_entity_poly.pdbx_seq_one_letter_code
_entity_poly.pdbx_strand_id
1 'polypeptide(L)'
;LSGIIGLYHGCIRSKQLSANEFLIADGQMKALPTAMSLLASIMSAATLLGGPVEIYAYGTMYLYWIVAWIIGTYFTAYLFIPMFRQMGNISIYAYFEQRFSLSVRIVITSMFVIVNTIFIAIILYGPCLALSQVTGLHIWFSLVSCGIICTLYTSIGGMKAVIWTDVAQTVTMFIAIVLSIIFGFIDAGGIRKVFEIATAGNRIQFD
;
A
#
# COMPACT_ATOMS: atom_id res chain seq x y z
N LEU A 1 -13.56 -10.54 0.06
CA LEU A 1 -12.32 -11.13 -0.50
C LEU A 1 -11.26 -11.33 0.57
N SER A 2 -10.76 -10.28 1.22
CA SER A 2 -9.70 -10.37 2.24
C SER A 2 -10.05 -11.25 3.44
N GLY A 3 -11.29 -11.19 3.93
CA GLY A 3 -11.77 -12.08 5.01
C GLY A 3 -11.84 -13.57 4.62
N ILE A 4 -12.14 -13.89 3.37
CA ILE A 4 -12.24 -15.29 2.88
C ILE A 4 -10.85 -15.87 2.67
N ILE A 5 -9.91 -15.07 2.16
CA ILE A 5 -8.49 -15.45 2.00
C ILE A 5 -7.83 -15.65 3.37
N GLY A 6 -8.14 -14.77 4.34
CA GLY A 6 -7.70 -14.90 5.73
C GLY A 6 -8.27 -16.13 6.42
N LEU A 7 -9.57 -16.42 6.24
CA LEU A 7 -10.20 -17.63 6.79
C LEU A 7 -9.67 -18.91 6.13
N TYR A 8 -9.45 -18.90 4.81
CA TYR A 8 -8.94 -20.06 4.07
C TYR A 8 -7.53 -20.43 4.54
N HIS A 9 -6.64 -19.44 4.69
CA HIS A 9 -5.29 -19.68 5.20
C HIS A 9 -5.27 -19.99 6.70
N GLY A 10 -6.15 -19.36 7.49
CA GLY A 10 -6.25 -19.56 8.94
C GLY A 10 -6.85 -20.91 9.34
N CYS A 11 -7.89 -21.39 8.65
CA CYS A 11 -8.55 -22.66 8.97
C CYS A 11 -7.86 -23.89 8.37
N ILE A 12 -7.21 -23.78 7.21
CA ILE A 12 -6.59 -24.95 6.54
C ILE A 12 -5.16 -25.23 7.03
N ARG A 13 -4.50 -24.26 7.67
CA ARG A 13 -3.11 -24.39 8.12
C ARG A 13 -2.96 -24.28 9.63
N SER A 14 -3.75 -25.06 10.37
CA SER A 14 -3.59 -25.35 11.80
C SER A 14 -2.32 -26.19 12.06
N LYS A 15 -1.14 -25.63 11.78
CA LYS A 15 0.14 -26.13 12.31
C LYS A 15 0.88 -24.94 12.89
N GLN A 16 1.34 -25.09 14.12
CA GLN A 16 2.09 -24.08 14.90
C GLN A 16 3.03 -23.25 14.02
N LEU A 17 2.67 -21.98 13.79
CA LEU A 17 3.51 -21.02 13.07
C LEU A 17 4.68 -20.64 13.98
N SER A 18 5.89 -21.04 13.60
CA SER A 18 7.11 -20.50 14.20
C SER A 18 7.19 -18.98 13.95
N ALA A 19 7.79 -18.21 14.86
CA ALA A 19 7.91 -16.75 14.72
C ALA A 19 8.53 -16.33 13.37
N ASN A 20 9.45 -17.14 12.82
CA ASN A 20 10.01 -16.94 11.49
C ASN A 20 9.00 -17.18 10.35
N GLU A 21 8.07 -18.12 10.51
CA GLU A 21 7.03 -18.35 9.51
C GLU A 21 5.97 -17.23 9.51
N PHE A 22 5.70 -16.66 10.68
CA PHE A 22 4.82 -15.50 10.84
C PHE A 22 5.44 -14.20 10.28
N LEU A 23 6.74 -13.98 10.51
CA LEU A 23 7.44 -12.73 10.17
C LEU A 23 8.17 -12.73 8.82
N ILE A 24 8.63 -13.88 8.31
CA ILE A 24 9.44 -13.98 7.08
C ILE A 24 8.68 -14.74 5.99
N ALA A 25 7.52 -15.29 6.33
CA ALA A 25 6.79 -16.19 5.45
C ALA A 25 7.67 -17.33 4.88
N ASP A 26 8.57 -17.85 5.72
CA ASP A 26 9.44 -19.00 5.45
C ASP A 26 10.49 -18.79 4.34
N GLY A 27 10.70 -17.56 3.84
CA GLY A 27 11.72 -17.26 2.82
C GLY A 27 11.50 -17.92 1.45
N GLN A 28 10.46 -18.76 1.29
CA GLN A 28 10.14 -19.50 0.07
C GLN A 28 9.13 -18.79 -0.85
N MET A 29 8.82 -17.52 -0.58
CA MET A 29 7.92 -16.76 -1.44
C MET A 29 8.55 -16.48 -2.80
N LYS A 30 7.82 -16.78 -3.88
CA LYS A 30 8.20 -16.40 -5.24
C LYS A 30 8.38 -14.88 -5.31
N ALA A 31 9.42 -14.41 -5.99
CA ALA A 31 9.79 -12.99 -6.05
C ALA A 31 8.66 -12.08 -6.57
N LEU A 32 7.80 -12.60 -7.44
CA LEU A 32 6.72 -11.86 -8.07
C LEU A 32 5.59 -11.48 -7.08
N PRO A 33 4.99 -12.40 -6.29
CA PRO A 33 4.08 -12.04 -5.19
C PRO A 33 4.66 -11.05 -4.19
N THR A 34 5.92 -11.21 -3.80
CA THR A 34 6.57 -10.29 -2.85
C THR A 34 6.73 -8.89 -3.44
N ALA A 35 7.13 -8.79 -4.71
CA ALA A 35 7.23 -7.51 -5.40
C ALA A 35 5.85 -6.86 -5.57
N MET A 36 4.82 -7.64 -5.91
CA MET A 36 3.45 -7.12 -6.02
C MET A 36 2.87 -6.64 -4.70
N SER A 37 3.14 -7.34 -3.59
CA SER A 37 2.73 -6.88 -2.25
C SER A 37 3.53 -5.66 -1.78
N LEU A 38 4.82 -5.59 -2.10
CA LEU A 38 5.62 -4.39 -1.87
C LEU A 38 5.05 -3.19 -2.65
N LEU A 39 4.73 -3.39 -3.92
CA LEU A 39 4.08 -2.37 -4.75
C LEU A 39 2.69 -2.01 -4.20
N ALA A 40 1.89 -2.98 -3.75
CA ALA A 40 0.58 -2.74 -3.14
C ALA A 40 0.69 -1.88 -1.87
N SER A 41 1.66 -2.21 -1.01
CA SER A 41 1.92 -1.50 0.24
C SER A 41 2.37 -0.06 -0.01
N ILE A 42 3.17 0.14 -1.06
CA ILE A 42 3.67 1.46 -1.46
C ILE A 42 2.56 2.27 -2.17
N MET A 43 1.77 1.63 -3.02
CA MET A 43 0.62 2.22 -3.70
C MET A 43 -0.61 2.16 -2.80
N SER A 44 -0.64 3.01 -1.78
CA SER A 44 -1.79 3.10 -0.87
C SER A 44 -3.07 3.56 -1.59
N ALA A 45 -4.23 3.28 -0.98
CA ALA A 45 -5.52 3.84 -1.40
C ALA A 45 -5.51 5.38 -1.40
N ALA A 46 -4.69 6.00 -0.56
CA ALA A 46 -4.51 7.45 -0.53
C ALA A 46 -3.83 7.97 -1.79
N THR A 47 -2.84 7.25 -2.35
CA THR A 47 -2.20 7.63 -3.62
C THR A 47 -3.17 7.49 -4.79
N LEU A 48 -4.04 6.47 -4.75
CA LEU A 48 -5.03 6.25 -5.80
C LEU A 48 -6.09 7.35 -5.87
N LEU A 49 -6.53 7.85 -4.71
CA LEU A 49 -7.48 8.97 -4.63
C LEU A 49 -6.78 10.33 -4.77
N GLY A 50 -5.59 10.47 -4.21
CA GLY A 50 -4.81 11.71 -4.19
C GLY A 50 -4.20 12.05 -5.54
N GLY A 51 -3.69 11.07 -6.30
CA GLY A 51 -3.04 11.30 -7.59
C GLY A 51 -3.93 12.03 -8.60
N PRO A 52 -5.17 11.56 -8.87
CA PRO A 52 -6.09 12.27 -9.76
C PRO A 52 -6.48 13.66 -9.26
N VAL A 53 -6.62 13.84 -7.94
CA VAL A 53 -6.94 15.15 -7.32
C VAL A 53 -5.78 16.13 -7.51
N GLU A 54 -4.54 15.65 -7.31
CA GLU A 54 -3.32 16.43 -7.49
C GLU A 54 -3.15 16.84 -8.96
N ILE A 55 -3.36 15.90 -9.90
CA ILE A 55 -3.32 16.19 -11.35
C ILE A 55 -4.46 17.14 -11.75
N TYR A 56 -5.62 17.05 -11.11
CA TYR A 56 -6.75 17.96 -11.33
C TYR A 56 -6.43 19.39 -10.84
N ALA A 57 -5.70 19.52 -9.72
CA ALA A 57 -5.37 20.80 -9.10
C ALA A 57 -4.11 21.47 -9.70
N TYR A 58 -3.05 20.70 -9.91
CA TYR A 58 -1.71 21.19 -10.27
C TYR A 58 -1.24 20.72 -11.66
N GLY A 59 -2.05 19.94 -12.38
CA GLY A 59 -1.77 19.54 -13.76
C GLY A 59 -0.65 18.50 -13.91
N THR A 60 0.04 18.55 -15.04
CA THR A 60 1.09 17.59 -15.43
C THR A 60 2.38 17.65 -14.59
N MET A 61 2.55 18.63 -13.70
CA MET A 61 3.73 18.72 -12.83
C MET A 61 3.90 17.48 -11.93
N TYR A 62 2.83 16.77 -11.62
CA TYR A 62 2.87 15.50 -10.89
C TYR A 62 3.75 14.43 -11.57
N LEU A 63 3.95 14.51 -12.90
CA LEU A 63 4.84 13.59 -13.63
C LEU A 63 6.31 13.69 -13.16
N TYR A 64 6.79 14.89 -12.82
CA TYR A 64 8.15 15.06 -12.30
C TYR A 64 8.32 14.34 -10.96
N TRP A 65 7.29 14.38 -10.11
CA TRP A 65 7.27 13.66 -8.84
C TRP A 65 7.36 12.15 -9.06
N ILE A 66 6.59 11.60 -10.02
CA ILE A 66 6.65 10.17 -10.37
C ILE A 66 8.06 9.77 -10.84
N VAL A 67 8.68 10.56 -11.73
CA VAL A 67 10.02 10.25 -12.26
C VAL A 67 11.07 10.29 -11.15
N ALA A 68 11.06 11.34 -10.33
CA ALA A 68 11.98 11.46 -9.19
C ALA A 68 11.83 10.27 -8.22
N TRP A 69 10.59 9.82 -8.00
CA TRP A 69 10.30 8.71 -7.12
C TRP A 69 10.78 7.35 -7.65
N ILE A 70 10.64 7.09 -8.95
CA ILE A 70 11.19 5.88 -9.59
C ILE A 70 12.70 5.83 -9.44
N ILE A 71 13.39 6.94 -9.75
CA ILE A 71 14.84 7.04 -9.65
C ILE A 71 15.29 6.85 -8.19
N GLY A 72 14.65 7.54 -7.24
CA GLY A 72 14.95 7.42 -5.82
C GLY A 72 14.78 6.00 -5.28
N THR A 73 13.72 5.31 -5.70
CA THR A 73 13.47 3.92 -5.32
C THR A 73 14.52 2.97 -5.89
N TYR A 74 14.94 3.17 -7.16
CA TYR A 74 16.00 2.38 -7.78
C TYR A 74 17.34 2.52 -7.04
N PHE A 75 17.76 3.75 -6.73
CA PHE A 75 18.99 4.00 -5.97
C PHE A 75 18.93 3.42 -4.56
N THR A 76 17.78 3.58 -3.89
CA THR A 76 17.57 3.03 -2.54
C THR A 76 17.66 1.51 -2.57
N ALA A 77 17.00 0.87 -3.53
CA ALA A 77 17.06 -0.57 -3.70
C ALA A 77 18.49 -1.07 -3.96
N TYR A 78 19.22 -0.40 -4.86
CA TYR A 78 20.57 -0.82 -5.24
C TYR A 78 21.58 -0.67 -4.09
N LEU A 79 21.50 0.41 -3.30
CA LEU A 79 22.44 0.69 -2.23
C LEU A 79 22.10 -0.07 -0.93
N PHE A 80 20.84 -0.06 -0.52
CA PHE A 80 20.45 -0.52 0.81
C PHE A 80 20.12 -2.02 0.86
N ILE A 81 19.54 -2.60 -0.20
CA ILE A 81 19.22 -4.04 -0.20
C ILE A 81 20.45 -4.94 0.00
N PRO A 82 21.59 -4.75 -0.70
CA PRO A 82 22.76 -5.61 -0.49
C PRO A 82 23.33 -5.46 0.92
N MET A 83 23.36 -4.23 1.45
CA MET A 83 23.79 -3.95 2.81
C MET A 83 22.92 -4.70 3.83
N PHE A 84 21.59 -4.66 3.69
CA PHE A 84 20.69 -5.34 4.61
C PHE A 84 20.72 -6.86 4.49
N ARG A 85 20.88 -7.41 3.28
CA ARG A 85 20.96 -8.86 3.07
C ARG A 85 22.21 -9.47 3.70
N GLN A 86 23.35 -8.77 3.69
CA GLN A 86 24.60 -9.29 4.27
C GLN A 86 24.55 -9.44 5.79
N MET A 87 23.70 -8.69 6.48
CA MET A 87 23.64 -8.70 7.94
C MET A 87 22.77 -9.83 8.52
N GLY A 88 22.01 -10.55 7.68
CA GLY A 88 21.19 -11.70 8.10
C GLY A 88 20.06 -11.39 9.09
N ASN A 89 19.89 -10.13 9.48
CA ASN A 89 18.88 -9.69 10.44
C ASN A 89 17.53 -9.48 9.75
N ILE A 90 16.49 -10.06 10.32
CA ILE A 90 15.10 -9.97 9.83
C ILE A 90 14.54 -8.55 10.00
N SER A 91 15.07 -7.79 10.97
CA SER A 91 14.63 -6.44 11.28
C SER A 91 15.71 -5.41 10.94
N ILE A 92 15.32 -4.38 10.17
CA ILE A 92 16.16 -3.21 9.90
C ILE A 92 16.61 -2.55 11.22
N TYR A 93 15.77 -2.56 12.26
CA TYR A 93 16.09 -1.96 13.55
C TYR A 93 17.19 -2.72 14.33
N ALA A 94 17.40 -4.00 14.03
CA ALA A 94 18.50 -4.75 14.61
C ALA A 94 19.87 -4.24 14.13
N TYR A 95 19.93 -3.57 12.97
CA TYR A 95 21.13 -2.85 12.53
C TYR A 95 21.53 -1.74 13.51
N PHE A 96 20.56 -0.96 13.99
CA PHE A 96 20.82 0.14 14.90
C PHE A 96 21.33 -0.35 16.26
N GLU A 97 20.93 -1.55 16.69
CA GLU A 97 21.51 -2.18 17.87
C GLU A 97 22.96 -2.59 17.65
N GLN A 98 23.27 -3.24 16.53
CA GLN A 98 24.64 -3.64 16.21
C GLN A 98 25.59 -2.45 16.02
N ARG A 99 25.10 -1.33 15.50
CA ARG A 99 25.92 -0.14 15.24
C ARG A 99 26.05 0.80 16.43
N PHE A 100 25.01 0.93 17.26
CA PHE A 100 24.94 1.88 18.37
C PHE A 100 24.76 1.18 19.71
N SER A 101 23.53 0.80 20.06
CA SER A 101 23.20 0.11 21.32
C SER A 101 21.72 -0.32 21.35
N LEU A 102 21.38 -1.21 22.29
CA LEU A 102 20.00 -1.66 22.53
C LEU A 102 19.05 -0.49 22.87
N SER A 103 19.50 0.49 23.66
CA SER A 103 18.69 1.65 24.03
C SER A 103 18.22 2.44 22.81
N VAL A 104 19.11 2.63 21.83
CA VAL A 104 18.79 3.33 20.57
C VAL A 104 17.78 2.53 19.76
N ARG A 105 17.90 1.20 19.70
CA ARG A 105 16.93 0.34 19.01
C ARG A 105 15.53 0.47 19.63
N ILE A 106 15.42 0.47 20.96
CA ILE A 106 14.12 0.58 21.64
C ILE A 106 13.48 1.94 21.36
N VAL A 107 14.24 3.03 21.42
CA VAL A 107 13.73 4.39 21.13
C VAL A 107 13.26 4.51 19.68
N ILE A 108 14.08 4.07 18.71
CA ILE A 108 13.72 4.15 17.28
C ILE A 108 12.50 3.27 16.97
N THR A 109 12.47 2.04 17.51
CA THR A 109 11.36 1.11 17.24
C THR A 109 10.06 1.62 17.86
N SER A 110 10.09 2.16 19.08
CA SER A 110 8.91 2.72 19.74
C SER A 110 8.38 3.97 19.02
N MET A 111 9.26 4.90 18.65
CA MET A 111 8.87 6.05 17.82
C MET A 111 8.26 5.61 16.50
N PHE A 112 8.87 4.64 15.81
CA PHE A 112 8.35 4.13 14.55
C PHE A 112 6.95 3.53 14.71
N VAL A 113 6.72 2.70 15.74
CA VAL A 113 5.40 2.12 16.00
C VAL A 113 4.36 3.21 16.20
N ILE A 114 4.64 4.22 17.02
CA ILE A 114 3.70 5.33 17.31
C ILE A 114 3.37 6.09 16.03
N VAL A 115 4.38 6.52 15.28
CA VAL A 115 4.19 7.28 14.03
C VAL A 115 3.44 6.45 13.00
N ASN A 116 3.81 5.18 12.84
CA ASN A 116 3.19 4.28 11.88
C ASN A 116 1.73 3.96 12.24
N THR A 117 1.40 3.81 13.52
CA THR A 117 0.00 3.62 13.97
C THR A 117 -0.86 4.83 13.62
N ILE A 118 -0.38 6.05 13.87
CA ILE A 118 -1.11 7.27 13.52
C ILE A 118 -1.28 7.37 11.99
N PHE A 119 -0.22 7.08 11.25
CA PHE A 119 -0.23 7.12 9.79
C PHE A 119 -1.25 6.15 9.18
N ILE A 120 -1.26 4.89 9.63
CA ILE A 120 -2.23 3.88 9.17
C ILE A 120 -3.66 4.28 9.54
N ALA A 121 -3.88 4.88 10.72
CA ALA A 121 -5.20 5.37 11.13
C ALA A 121 -5.74 6.47 10.18
N ILE A 122 -4.88 7.40 9.77
CA ILE A 122 -5.22 8.45 8.79
C ILE A 122 -5.50 7.84 7.41
N ILE A 123 -4.66 6.89 6.95
CA ILE A 123 -4.87 6.23 5.67
C ILE A 123 -6.18 5.44 5.65
N LEU A 124 -6.53 4.76 6.74
CA LEU A 124 -7.76 3.98 6.85
C LEU A 124 -9.03 4.84 6.73
N TYR A 125 -8.94 6.12 7.08
CA TYR A 125 -10.07 7.05 6.96
C TYR A 125 -10.55 7.22 5.52
N GLY A 126 -9.62 7.30 4.55
CA GLY A 126 -9.94 7.47 3.13
C GLY A 126 -10.91 6.42 2.55
N PRO A 127 -10.61 5.11 2.62
CA PRO A 127 -11.51 4.06 2.16
C PRO A 127 -12.79 3.97 3.01
N CYS A 128 -12.74 4.29 4.31
CA CYS A 128 -13.95 4.32 5.15
C CYS A 128 -14.91 5.45 4.75
N LEU A 129 -14.36 6.62 4.38
CA LEU A 129 -15.13 7.73 3.83
C LEU A 129 -15.76 7.34 2.49
N ALA A 130 -14.99 6.75 1.58
CA ALA A 130 -15.52 6.27 0.29
C ALA A 130 -16.63 5.21 0.50
N LEU A 131 -16.44 4.26 1.43
CA LEU A 131 -17.45 3.25 1.75
C LEU A 131 -18.71 3.88 2.35
N SER A 132 -18.57 4.88 3.23
CA SER A 132 -19.69 5.64 3.80
C SER A 132 -20.50 6.36 2.73
N GLN A 133 -19.85 6.94 1.72
CA GLN A 133 -20.52 7.60 0.59
C GLN A 133 -21.36 6.63 -0.25
N VAL A 134 -20.86 5.42 -0.49
CA VAL A 134 -21.56 4.42 -1.32
C VAL A 134 -22.68 3.71 -0.56
N THR A 135 -22.47 3.43 0.73
CA THR A 135 -23.42 2.67 1.56
C THR A 135 -24.43 3.55 2.31
N GLY A 136 -24.17 4.85 2.44
CA GLY A 136 -24.94 5.76 3.28
C GLY A 136 -24.76 5.53 4.79
N LEU A 137 -23.84 4.64 5.21
CA LEU A 137 -23.59 4.34 6.61
C LEU A 137 -22.79 5.46 7.29
N HIS A 138 -23.03 5.65 8.58
CA HIS A 138 -22.28 6.60 9.40
C HIS A 138 -20.80 6.21 9.47
N ILE A 139 -19.90 7.17 9.19
CA ILE A 139 -18.46 6.92 9.02
C ILE A 139 -17.80 6.19 10.20
N TRP A 140 -18.25 6.48 11.43
CA TRP A 140 -17.72 5.84 12.63
C TRP A 140 -18.00 4.33 12.67
N PHE A 141 -19.16 3.90 12.17
CA PHE A 141 -19.49 2.48 12.11
C PHE A 141 -18.66 1.75 11.04
N SER A 142 -18.45 2.39 9.88
CA SER A 142 -17.56 1.89 8.83
C SER A 142 -16.11 1.77 9.32
N LEU A 143 -15.63 2.75 10.10
CA LEU A 143 -14.27 2.76 10.64
C LEU A 143 -14.04 1.60 11.61
N VAL A 144 -14.94 1.43 12.59
CA VAL A 144 -14.83 0.38 13.62
C VAL A 144 -14.96 -1.01 13.00
N SER A 145 -15.94 -1.22 12.12
CA SER A 145 -16.13 -2.52 11.47
C SER A 145 -14.95 -2.90 10.56
N CYS A 146 -14.46 -1.95 9.75
CA CYS A 146 -13.29 -2.19 8.88
C CYS A 146 -12.03 -2.47 9.70
N GLY A 147 -11.80 -1.71 10.78
CA GLY A 147 -10.68 -1.93 11.70
C GLY A 147 -10.70 -3.32 12.33
N ILE A 148 -11.85 -3.75 12.87
CA ILE A 148 -12.00 -5.08 13.49
C ILE A 148 -11.73 -6.19 12.46
N ILE A 149 -12.34 -6.10 11.27
CA ILE A 149 -12.12 -7.10 10.20
C ILE A 149 -10.63 -7.13 9.82
N CYS A 150 -10.01 -5.96 9.70
CA CYS A 150 -8.60 -5.81 9.34
C CYS A 150 -7.67 -6.45 10.36
N THR A 151 -7.89 -6.16 11.63
CA THR A 151 -7.13 -6.77 12.72
C THR A 151 -7.34 -8.28 12.76
N LEU A 152 -8.57 -8.76 12.68
CA LEU A 152 -8.87 -10.19 12.76
C LEU A 152 -8.21 -11.00 11.64
N TYR A 153 -8.32 -10.56 10.38
CA TYR A 153 -7.70 -11.31 9.28
C TYR A 153 -6.18 -11.26 9.34
N THR A 154 -5.61 -10.13 9.77
CA THR A 154 -4.15 -9.96 9.89
C THR A 154 -3.59 -10.82 11.02
N SER A 155 -4.28 -10.86 12.17
CA SER A 155 -3.90 -11.68 13.32
C SER A 155 -3.99 -13.17 13.02
N ILE A 156 -5.00 -13.62 12.27
CA ILE A 156 -5.20 -15.04 11.94
C ILE A 156 -4.24 -15.50 10.83
N GLY A 157 -4.01 -14.67 9.82
CA GLY A 157 -3.33 -15.09 8.60
C GLY A 157 -1.81 -14.82 8.54
N GLY A 158 -1.29 -13.95 9.40
CA GLY A 158 0.12 -13.54 9.40
C GLY A 158 0.58 -12.90 8.08
N MET A 159 1.91 -12.73 7.90
CA MET A 159 2.46 -12.04 6.73
C MET A 159 2.13 -12.75 5.40
N LYS A 160 1.98 -14.08 5.41
CA LYS A 160 1.56 -14.86 4.23
C LYS A 160 0.18 -14.45 3.73
N ALA A 161 -0.80 -14.31 4.63
CA ALA A 161 -2.14 -13.88 4.23
C ALA A 161 -2.16 -12.43 3.77
N VAL A 162 -1.42 -11.55 4.46
CA VAL A 162 -1.30 -10.13 4.07
C VAL A 162 -0.79 -10.00 2.63
N ILE A 163 0.26 -10.73 2.28
CA ILE A 163 0.81 -10.70 0.91
C ILE A 163 -0.23 -11.18 -0.12
N TRP A 164 -0.99 -12.23 0.17
CA TRP A 164 -2.04 -12.68 -0.75
C TRP A 164 -3.21 -11.70 -0.87
N THR A 165 -3.61 -11.05 0.24
CA THR A 165 -4.62 -10.00 0.20
C THR A 165 -4.14 -8.78 -0.58
N ASP A 166 -2.86 -8.42 -0.44
CA ASP A 166 -2.23 -7.33 -1.20
C ASP A 166 -2.21 -7.62 -2.70
N VAL A 167 -1.84 -8.85 -3.10
CA VAL A 167 -1.83 -9.25 -4.51
C VAL A 167 -3.24 -9.15 -5.10
N ALA A 168 -4.26 -9.66 -4.39
CA ALA A 168 -5.65 -9.54 -4.82
C ALA A 168 -6.12 -8.08 -4.89
N GLN A 169 -5.69 -7.25 -3.93
CA GLN A 169 -5.98 -5.82 -3.90
C GLN A 169 -5.36 -5.11 -5.11
N THR A 170 -4.09 -5.34 -5.42
CA THR A 170 -3.39 -4.73 -6.57
C THR A 170 -4.07 -5.07 -7.89
N VAL A 171 -4.45 -6.33 -8.10
CA VAL A 171 -5.17 -6.75 -9.31
C VAL A 171 -6.52 -6.03 -9.41
N THR A 172 -7.26 -5.95 -8.30
CA THR A 172 -8.57 -5.28 -8.27
C THR A 172 -8.43 -3.77 -8.51
N MET A 173 -7.43 -3.13 -7.91
CA MET A 173 -7.11 -1.71 -8.13
C MET A 173 -6.76 -1.44 -9.60
N PHE A 174 -5.96 -2.30 -10.21
CA PHE A 174 -5.60 -2.17 -11.62
C PHE A 174 -6.83 -2.22 -12.55
N ILE A 175 -7.72 -3.19 -12.32
CA ILE A 175 -8.99 -3.30 -13.06
C ILE A 175 -9.84 -2.04 -12.85
N ALA A 176 -9.98 -1.56 -11.61
CA ALA A 176 -10.76 -0.37 -11.29
C ALA A 176 -10.22 0.89 -12.01
N ILE A 177 -8.91 1.07 -12.09
CA ILE A 177 -8.26 2.18 -12.81
C ILE A 177 -8.58 2.09 -14.31
N VAL A 178 -8.37 0.92 -14.91
CA VAL A 178 -8.63 0.72 -16.35
C VAL A 178 -10.09 1.00 -16.70
N LEU A 179 -11.02 0.47 -15.91
CA LEU A 179 -12.45 0.73 -16.11
C LEU A 179 -12.80 2.21 -15.93
N SER A 180 -12.24 2.87 -14.92
CA SER A 180 -12.48 4.31 -14.68
C SER A 180 -11.99 5.16 -15.86
N ILE A 181 -10.84 4.82 -16.45
CA ILE A 181 -10.31 5.49 -17.64
C ILE A 181 -11.23 5.27 -18.84
N ILE A 182 -11.69 4.03 -19.08
CA ILE A 182 -12.58 3.71 -20.20
C ILE A 182 -13.91 4.46 -20.07
N PHE A 183 -14.57 4.40 -18.91
CA PHE A 183 -15.81 5.13 -18.69
C PHE A 183 -15.62 6.64 -18.75
N GLY A 184 -14.52 7.16 -18.22
CA GLY A 184 -14.16 8.56 -18.34
C GLY A 184 -14.01 9.01 -19.81
N PHE A 185 -13.41 8.19 -20.67
CA PHE A 185 -13.31 8.50 -22.10
C PHE A 185 -14.67 8.45 -22.81
N ILE A 186 -15.54 7.52 -22.45
CA ILE A 186 -16.89 7.40 -23.04
C ILE A 186 -17.73 8.63 -22.64
N ASP A 187 -17.76 8.97 -21.35
CA ASP A 187 -18.56 10.07 -20.81
C ASP A 187 -18.09 11.44 -21.32
N ALA A 188 -16.78 11.64 -21.47
CA ALA A 188 -16.22 12.85 -22.04
C ALA A 188 -16.47 13.01 -23.56
N GLY A 189 -17.03 12.00 -24.24
CA GLY A 189 -17.31 12.03 -25.69
C GLY A 189 -16.11 11.66 -26.56
N GLY A 190 -15.17 10.86 -26.03
CA GLY A 190 -14.01 10.31 -26.74
C GLY A 190 -12.67 10.90 -26.28
N ILE A 191 -11.59 10.16 -26.55
CA ILE A 191 -10.21 10.50 -26.14
C ILE A 191 -9.81 11.91 -26.60
N ARG A 192 -10.19 12.28 -27.83
CA ARG A 192 -9.86 13.59 -28.41
C ARG A 192 -10.46 14.75 -27.61
N LYS A 193 -11.69 14.59 -27.12
CA LYS A 193 -12.39 15.60 -26.34
C LYS A 193 -11.83 15.72 -24.93
N VAL A 194 -11.34 14.62 -24.34
CA VAL A 194 -10.60 14.66 -23.07
C VAL A 194 -9.32 15.49 -23.19
N PHE A 195 -8.54 15.30 -24.25
CA PHE A 195 -7.32 16.08 -24.48
C PHE A 195 -7.64 17.56 -24.76
N GLU A 196 -8.71 17.85 -25.49
CA GLU A 196 -9.17 19.24 -25.72
C GLU A 196 -9.59 19.91 -24.40
N ILE A 197 -10.37 19.23 -23.54
CA ILE A 197 -10.77 19.74 -22.22
C ILE A 197 -9.54 19.93 -21.31
N ALA A 198 -8.61 18.98 -21.30
CA ALA A 198 -7.41 19.06 -20.48
C ALA A 198 -6.49 20.22 -20.92
N THR A 199 -6.40 20.47 -22.23
CA THR A 199 -5.64 21.59 -22.79
C THR A 199 -6.33 22.93 -22.50
N ALA A 200 -7.65 23.01 -22.70
CA ALA A 200 -8.44 24.20 -22.39
C ALA A 200 -8.44 24.54 -20.89
N GLY A 201 -8.38 23.52 -20.02
CA GLY A 201 -8.26 23.65 -18.58
C GLY A 201 -6.86 23.95 -18.07
N ASN A 202 -5.87 24.22 -18.94
CA ASN A 202 -4.46 24.44 -18.58
C ASN A 202 -3.85 23.31 -17.73
N ARG A 203 -4.35 22.08 -17.87
CA ARG A 203 -3.86 20.93 -17.08
C ARG A 203 -2.68 20.21 -17.71
N ILE A 204 -2.40 20.52 -18.97
CA ILE A 204 -1.24 20.05 -19.72
C ILE A 204 -0.28 21.23 -19.84
N GLN A 205 0.53 21.43 -18.81
CA GLN A 205 1.62 22.41 -18.76
C GLN A 205 2.92 21.67 -18.45
N PHE A 206 3.89 21.77 -19.36
CA PHE A 206 5.22 21.16 -19.23
C PHE A 206 6.31 22.20 -18.92
N ASP A 207 5.92 23.45 -18.71
CA ASP A 207 6.78 24.59 -18.38
C ASP A 207 6.73 24.92 -16.88
#